data_AF-A0A7L2UXN8-F1
#
_entry.id   AF-A0A7L2UXN8-F1
#
_cell.length_a   1.000
_cell.length_b   1.000
_cell.length_c   1.000
_cell.angle_alpha   90.00
_cell.angle_beta   90.00
_cell.angle_gamma   90.00
#
_symmetry.space_group_name_H-M   'P 1'
#
loop_
_entity.id
_entity.type
_entity.pdbx_description
1 polymer ?
#
loop_
_entity_poly.entity_id
_entity_poly.type
_entity_poly.pdbx_seq_one_letter_code
_entity_poly.pdbx_strand_id
1 'polypeptide(L)'
;KIWTHEEGDVLSLKVEMQVKIPSHLAFSLLSDFTFRQQWDKHFITCEVLWAVNEDEKIYYVTSLPVTGHKPRDFVILVSQRQPCKPNEPYIVAVKSVTLASVPPSPEYCRSEILCAGFQIYSDTHSSCTVCYFNQVTSGVMPYLAANLTGSSKSIEDTALECIKFLE
;
A
#
# COMPACT_ATOMS: atom_id res chain seq x y z
N LYS A 1 0.99 -15.21 2.15
CA LYS A 1 1.59 -15.78 0.91
C LYS A 1 2.06 -14.64 0.02
N ILE A 2 3.15 -14.82 -0.74
CA ILE A 2 3.73 -13.79 -1.61
C ILE A 2 3.83 -14.38 -3.02
N TRP A 3 3.42 -13.60 -4.03
CA TRP A 3 3.57 -13.94 -5.45
C TRP A 3 4.18 -12.77 -6.21
N THR A 4 4.89 -13.11 -7.26
CA THR A 4 5.36 -12.15 -8.27
C THR A 4 4.79 -12.51 -9.63
N HIS A 5 4.62 -11.51 -10.48
CA HIS A 5 4.22 -11.67 -11.87
C HIS A 5 5.07 -10.75 -12.74
N GLU A 6 5.72 -11.32 -13.74
CA GLU A 6 6.55 -10.61 -14.72
C GLU A 6 5.83 -10.62 -16.07
N GLU A 7 5.57 -9.43 -16.61
CA GLU A 7 4.97 -9.26 -17.94
C GLU A 7 5.69 -8.13 -18.68
N GLY A 8 6.48 -8.49 -19.69
CA GLY A 8 7.39 -7.55 -20.35
C GLY A 8 8.37 -6.95 -19.34
N ASP A 9 8.44 -5.62 -19.28
CA ASP A 9 9.30 -4.88 -18.36
C ASP A 9 8.61 -4.58 -17.00
N VAL A 10 7.43 -5.13 -16.76
CA VAL A 10 6.64 -4.90 -15.54
C VAL A 10 6.77 -6.08 -14.59
N LEU A 11 7.28 -5.82 -13.39
CA LEU A 11 7.22 -6.74 -12.25
C LEU A 11 6.12 -6.29 -11.30
N SER A 12 5.22 -7.21 -10.93
CA SER A 12 4.15 -6.99 -9.97
C SER A 12 4.26 -7.92 -8.79
N LEU A 13 3.93 -7.41 -7.61
CA LEU A 13 3.91 -8.13 -6.34
C LEU A 13 2.46 -8.28 -5.86
N LYS A 14 2.11 -9.47 -5.37
CA LYS A 14 0.90 -9.72 -4.57
C LYS A 14 1.31 -10.29 -3.21
N VAL A 15 0.74 -9.74 -2.14
CA VAL A 15 0.85 -10.28 -0.77
C VAL A 15 -0.55 -10.59 -0.26
N GLU A 16 -0.81 -11.83 0.11
CA GLU A 16 -2.11 -12.27 0.65
C GLU A 16 -1.97 -12.62 2.12
N MET A 17 -2.90 -12.09 2.91
CA MET A 17 -3.01 -12.22 4.35
C MET A 17 -4.40 -12.73 4.69
N GLN A 18 -4.45 -13.69 5.61
CA GLN A 18 -5.70 -14.17 6.22
C GLN A 18 -5.83 -13.47 7.57
N VAL A 19 -6.96 -12.80 7.81
CA VAL A 19 -7.19 -12.02 9.03
C VAL A 19 -8.54 -12.35 9.67
N LYS A 20 -8.60 -12.32 11.00
CA LYS A 20 -9.78 -12.70 11.79
C LYS A 20 -10.67 -11.52 12.16
N ILE A 21 -10.95 -10.66 11.17
CA ILE A 21 -11.94 -9.59 11.30
C ILE A 21 -12.91 -9.56 10.11
N PRO A 22 -14.11 -8.98 10.28
CA PRO A 22 -15.02 -8.71 9.17
C PRO A 22 -14.39 -7.85 8.08
N SER A 23 -14.69 -8.17 6.81
CA SER A 23 -14.15 -7.48 5.62
C SER A 23 -14.40 -5.97 5.60
N HIS A 24 -15.58 -5.51 6.06
CA HIS A 24 -15.90 -4.08 6.11
C HIS A 24 -15.05 -3.30 7.12
N LEU A 25 -14.65 -3.92 8.24
CA LEU A 25 -13.76 -3.30 9.22
C LEU A 25 -12.33 -3.22 8.65
N ALA A 26 -11.86 -4.30 8.03
CA ALA A 26 -10.57 -4.30 7.34
C ALA A 26 -10.53 -3.21 6.26
N PHE A 27 -11.61 -3.06 5.49
CA PHE A 27 -11.74 -2.01 4.48
C PHE A 27 -11.68 -0.61 5.10
N SER A 28 -12.42 -0.35 6.18
CA SER A 28 -12.39 0.95 6.86
C SER A 28 -11.00 1.29 7.41
N LEU A 29 -10.27 0.31 7.95
CA LEU A 29 -8.95 0.51 8.53
C LEU A 29 -7.86 0.69 7.46
N LEU A 30 -7.92 -0.09 6.37
CA LEU A 30 -6.91 -0.07 5.30
C LEU A 30 -7.13 1.04 4.27
N SER A 31 -8.33 1.62 4.19
CA SER A 31 -8.61 2.78 3.34
C SER A 31 -8.14 4.11 3.94
N ASP A 32 -8.04 4.20 5.28
CA ASP A 32 -7.46 5.36 5.92
C ASP A 32 -5.94 5.23 6.04
N PHE A 33 -5.25 5.84 5.08
CA PHE A 33 -3.79 5.77 5.02
C PHE A 33 -3.09 6.48 6.18
N THR A 34 -3.78 7.29 6.98
CA THR A 34 -3.18 7.86 8.21
C THR A 34 -2.82 6.77 9.23
N PHE A 35 -3.52 5.63 9.22
CA PHE A 35 -3.20 4.49 10.06
C PHE A 35 -2.01 3.66 9.54
N ARG A 36 -1.58 3.87 8.29
CA ARG A 36 -0.54 3.06 7.66
C ARG A 36 0.78 3.07 8.43
N GLN A 37 1.14 4.20 9.03
CA GLN A 37 2.35 4.36 9.85
C GLN A 37 2.37 3.46 11.09
N GLN A 38 1.20 3.01 11.57
CA GLN A 38 1.12 2.18 12.79
C GLN A 38 1.64 0.77 12.57
N TRP A 39 1.71 0.30 11.32
CA TRP A 39 2.07 -1.08 11.00
C TRP A 39 3.04 -1.22 9.82
N ASP A 40 3.16 -0.22 8.95
CA ASP A 40 4.10 -0.21 7.84
C ASP A 40 5.26 0.73 8.12
N LYS A 41 6.39 0.17 8.55
CA LYS A 41 7.63 0.91 8.84
C LYS A 41 8.18 1.74 7.69
N HIS A 42 7.76 1.48 6.45
CA HIS A 42 8.17 2.28 5.30
C HIS A 42 7.45 3.64 5.27
N PHE A 43 6.33 3.80 5.98
CA PHE A 43 5.60 5.06 6.10
C PHE A 43 6.07 5.79 7.37
N ILE A 44 6.79 6.89 7.19
CA ILE A 44 7.25 7.75 8.30
C ILE A 44 6.20 8.80 8.65
N THR A 45 5.70 9.50 7.64
CA THR A 45 4.51 10.35 7.78
C THR A 45 3.53 10.08 6.62
N CYS A 46 2.26 10.34 6.86
CA CYS A 46 1.15 10.16 5.94
C CYS A 46 0.05 11.13 6.35
N GLU A 47 0.00 12.26 5.64
CA GLU A 47 -0.87 13.39 5.95
C GLU A 47 -1.92 13.54 4.86
N VAL A 48 -3.17 13.81 5.24
CA VAL A 48 -4.23 14.11 4.29
C VAL A 48 -4.00 15.53 3.76
N LEU A 49 -3.76 15.66 2.45
CA LEU A 49 -3.70 16.96 1.78
C LEU A 49 -5.09 17.46 1.41
N TRP A 50 -5.90 16.58 0.80
CA TRP A 50 -7.24 16.90 0.34
C TRP A 50 -8.16 15.69 0.42
N ALA A 51 -9.39 15.92 0.89
CA ALA A 51 -10.51 15.03 0.61
C ALA A 51 -11.16 15.50 -0.70
N VAL A 52 -10.97 14.74 -1.78
CA VAL A 52 -11.53 15.05 -3.10
C VAL A 52 -13.04 14.81 -3.08
N ASN A 53 -13.45 13.70 -2.48
CA ASN A 53 -14.83 13.35 -2.17
C ASN A 53 -14.84 12.31 -1.01
N GLU A 54 -15.99 11.69 -0.75
CA GLU A 54 -16.15 10.70 0.33
C GLU A 54 -15.29 9.45 0.12
N ASP A 55 -15.02 9.09 -1.14
CA ASP A 55 -14.31 7.87 -1.52
C ASP A 55 -12.86 8.12 -1.97
N GLU A 56 -12.42 9.39 -2.03
CA GLU A 56 -11.14 9.74 -2.63
C GLU A 56 -10.42 10.82 -1.83
N LYS A 57 -9.19 10.49 -1.43
CA LYS A 57 -8.32 11.38 -0.66
C LYS A 57 -6.93 11.41 -1.27
N ILE A 58 -6.32 12.58 -1.25
CA ILE A 58 -4.93 12.77 -1.63
C ILE A 58 -4.10 12.90 -0.36
N TYR A 59 -3.00 12.15 -0.30
CA TYR A 59 -2.08 12.13 0.82
C TYR A 59 -0.69 12.58 0.40
N TYR A 60 0.02 13.21 1.33
CA TYR A 60 1.47 13.37 1.28
C TYR A 60 2.10 12.33 2.20
N VAL A 61 3.02 11.55 1.66
CA VAL A 61 3.68 10.45 2.38
C VAL A 61 5.17 10.68 2.37
N THR A 62 5.82 10.54 3.53
CA THR A 62 7.28 10.42 3.61
C THR A 62 7.67 9.01 3.99
N SER A 63 8.80 8.56 3.47
CA SER A 63 9.26 7.17 3.59
C SER A 63 10.75 7.09 3.90
N LEU A 64 11.11 6.03 4.62
CA LEU A 64 12.50 5.75 4.97
C LEU A 64 13.39 5.66 3.72
N PRO A 65 14.64 6.15 3.80
CA PRO A 65 15.59 5.96 2.73
C PRO A 65 15.90 4.48 2.52
N VAL A 66 16.08 4.09 1.26
CA VAL A 66 16.84 2.88 0.94
C VAL A 66 18.31 3.22 1.22
N THR A 67 19.06 2.32 1.87
CA THR A 67 20.44 2.55 2.35
C THR A 67 21.30 3.35 1.36
N GLY A 68 21.86 4.49 1.80
CA GLY A 68 22.72 5.35 0.97
C GLY A 68 22.00 6.38 0.10
N HIS A 69 20.66 6.45 0.16
CA HIS A 69 19.86 7.40 -0.62
C HIS A 69 19.15 8.43 0.26
N LYS A 70 18.70 9.53 -0.36
CA LYS A 70 17.80 10.51 0.27
C LYS A 70 16.49 9.83 0.69
N PRO A 71 15.82 10.32 1.76
CA PRO A 71 14.46 9.89 2.07
C PRO A 71 13.53 10.14 0.88
N ARG A 72 12.46 9.37 0.77
CA ARG A 72 11.50 9.47 -0.34
C ARG A 72 10.23 10.16 0.12
N ASP A 73 9.60 10.89 -0.78
CA ASP A 73 8.25 11.40 -0.61
C ASP A 73 7.36 10.99 -1.79
N PHE A 74 6.05 10.95 -1.54
CA PHE A 74 5.02 10.62 -2.50
C PHE A 74 3.83 11.56 -2.31
N VAL A 75 3.20 11.91 -3.42
CA VAL A 75 1.84 12.46 -3.41
C VAL A 75 0.95 11.39 -4.04
N ILE A 76 0.04 10.82 -3.25
CA ILE A 76 -0.77 9.67 -3.67
C ILE A 76 -2.25 9.97 -3.60
N LEU A 77 -3.00 9.53 -4.60
CA LEU A 77 -4.45 9.41 -4.57
C LEU A 77 -4.80 8.01 -4.06
N VAL A 78 -5.62 7.95 -3.03
CA VAL A 78 -6.24 6.73 -2.53
C VAL A 78 -7.73 6.81 -2.86
N SER A 79 -8.22 5.79 -3.57
CA SER A 79 -9.61 5.68 -4.01
C SER A 79 -10.20 4.39 -3.47
N GLN A 80 -11.27 4.48 -2.68
CA GLN A 80 -11.91 3.35 -2.03
C GLN A 80 -13.25 3.00 -2.70
N ARG A 81 -13.56 1.72 -2.87
CA ARG A 81 -14.81 1.26 -3.48
C ARG A 81 -15.34 0.03 -2.76
N GLN A 82 -16.63 0.05 -2.44
CA GLN A 82 -17.34 -1.10 -1.91
C GLN A 82 -17.68 -2.11 -3.03
N PRO A 83 -17.91 -3.39 -2.71
CA PRO A 83 -18.38 -4.37 -3.68
C PRO A 83 -19.71 -3.96 -4.32
N CYS A 84 -19.84 -4.09 -5.63
CA CYS A 84 -21.15 -3.94 -6.30
C CYS A 84 -21.98 -5.22 -6.17
N LYS A 85 -21.34 -6.37 -5.94
CA LYS A 85 -21.98 -7.68 -5.72
C LYS A 85 -21.36 -8.40 -4.52
N PRO A 86 -22.09 -9.35 -3.87
CA PRO A 86 -21.59 -10.05 -2.68
C PRO A 86 -20.24 -10.76 -2.83
N ASN A 87 -19.89 -11.22 -4.05
CA ASN A 87 -18.66 -11.97 -4.32
C ASN A 87 -17.52 -11.09 -4.84
N GLU A 88 -17.74 -9.78 -4.97
CA GLU A 88 -16.71 -8.84 -5.39
C GLU A 88 -15.95 -8.32 -4.14
N PRO A 89 -14.66 -7.98 -4.26
CA PRO A 89 -13.90 -7.47 -3.13
C PRO A 89 -14.21 -6.00 -2.87
N TYR A 90 -13.95 -5.55 -1.64
CA TYR A 90 -13.69 -4.14 -1.42
C TYR A 90 -12.35 -3.79 -2.08
N ILE A 91 -12.26 -2.60 -2.67
CA ILE A 91 -11.06 -2.15 -3.39
C ILE A 91 -10.55 -0.86 -2.76
N VAL A 92 -9.27 -0.81 -2.47
CA VAL A 92 -8.55 0.42 -2.13
C VAL A 92 -7.44 0.58 -3.16
N ALA A 93 -7.62 1.44 -4.15
CA ALA A 93 -6.67 1.68 -5.22
C ALA A 93 -5.77 2.89 -4.91
N VAL A 94 -4.49 2.77 -5.23
CA VAL A 94 -3.47 3.78 -4.95
C VAL A 94 -2.66 4.05 -6.20
N LYS A 95 -2.48 5.34 -6.50
CA LYS A 95 -1.53 5.80 -7.53
C LYS A 95 -0.94 7.15 -7.15
N SER A 96 0.25 7.45 -7.66
CA SER A 96 0.82 8.79 -7.53
C SER A 96 0.10 9.79 -8.43
N VAL A 97 0.02 11.03 -7.95
CA VAL A 97 -0.51 12.17 -8.68
C VAL A 97 0.43 13.37 -8.53
N THR A 98 0.44 14.25 -9.53
CA THR A 98 1.22 15.50 -9.47
C THR A 98 0.30 16.66 -9.14
N LEU A 99 0.67 17.44 -8.12
CA LEU A 99 -0.04 18.66 -7.73
C LEU A 99 0.89 19.86 -7.82
N ALA A 100 0.48 20.92 -8.50
CA ALA A 100 1.28 22.14 -8.65
C ALA A 100 1.55 22.83 -7.29
N SER A 101 0.63 22.67 -6.34
CA SER A 101 0.73 23.17 -4.96
C SER A 101 1.70 22.38 -4.08
N VAL A 102 2.13 21.18 -4.50
CA VAL A 102 3.04 20.31 -3.75
C VAL A 102 4.19 19.83 -4.67
N PRO A 103 5.06 20.77 -5.11
CA PRO A 103 6.19 20.43 -5.96
C PRO A 103 7.20 19.53 -5.22
N PRO A 104 8.09 18.83 -5.94
CA PRO A 104 9.20 18.10 -5.33
C PRO A 104 10.08 19.00 -4.46
N SER A 105 10.38 18.56 -3.24
CA SER A 105 11.33 19.22 -2.33
C SER A 105 12.75 18.71 -2.58
N PRO A 106 13.81 19.55 -2.49
CA PRO A 106 15.19 19.09 -2.58
C PRO A 106 15.62 18.15 -1.44
N GLU A 107 14.88 18.14 -0.33
CA GLU A 107 15.10 17.28 0.84
C GLU A 107 14.77 15.81 0.54
N TYR A 108 13.84 15.56 -0.38
CA TYR A 108 13.31 14.23 -0.68
C TYR A 108 13.55 13.83 -2.13
N CYS A 109 13.59 12.52 -2.38
CA CYS A 109 13.48 11.95 -3.71
C CYS A 109 12.01 11.63 -4.02
N ARG A 110 11.34 12.53 -4.76
CA ARG A 110 9.97 12.33 -5.22
C ARG A 110 9.87 11.03 -6.01
N SER A 111 9.14 10.08 -5.43
CA SER A 111 8.96 8.74 -5.98
C SER A 111 7.51 8.52 -6.37
N GLU A 112 7.28 7.51 -7.21
CA GLU A 112 5.96 7.25 -7.79
C GLU A 112 5.51 5.80 -7.56
N ILE A 113 4.21 5.67 -7.32
CA ILE A 113 3.47 4.42 -7.29
C ILE A 113 2.57 4.42 -8.54
N LEU A 114 2.85 3.52 -9.48
CA LEU A 114 2.06 3.43 -10.72
C LEU A 114 0.68 2.82 -10.45
N CYS A 115 0.67 1.70 -9.75
CA CYS A 115 -0.52 0.99 -9.34
C CYS A 115 -0.22 0.17 -8.08
N ALA A 116 -0.93 0.43 -7.00
CA ALA A 116 -0.89 -0.38 -5.80
C ALA A 116 -2.25 -0.36 -5.11
N GLY A 117 -2.39 -1.14 -4.04
CA GLY A 117 -3.62 -1.09 -3.26
C GLY A 117 -3.98 -2.40 -2.60
N PHE A 118 -5.22 -2.48 -2.16
CA PHE A 118 -5.80 -3.66 -1.52
C PHE A 118 -7.03 -4.15 -2.25
N GLN A 119 -7.19 -5.47 -2.28
CA GLN A 119 -8.47 -6.14 -2.46
C GLN A 119 -8.79 -6.92 -1.19
N ILE A 120 -10.02 -6.80 -0.70
CA ILE A 120 -10.44 -7.43 0.56
C ILE A 120 -11.68 -8.27 0.29
N TYR A 121 -11.53 -9.59 0.42
CA TYR A 121 -12.58 -10.57 0.15
C TYR A 121 -13.18 -11.05 1.47
N SER A 122 -14.51 -11.10 1.55
CA SER A 122 -15.20 -11.68 2.71
C SER A 122 -15.12 -13.20 2.64
N ASP A 123 -14.60 -13.83 3.69
CA ASP A 123 -14.56 -15.30 3.79
C ASP A 123 -15.70 -15.81 4.68
N THR A 124 -15.87 -15.17 5.85
CA THR A 124 -16.97 -15.43 6.78
C THR A 124 -17.46 -14.10 7.39
N HIS A 125 -18.40 -14.17 8.35
CA HIS A 125 -18.84 -12.98 9.09
C HIS A 125 -17.74 -12.36 9.98
N SER A 126 -16.69 -13.12 10.30
CA SER A 126 -15.61 -12.69 11.22
C SER A 126 -14.21 -12.92 10.65
N SER A 127 -14.08 -13.15 9.35
CA SER A 127 -12.77 -13.31 8.71
C SER A 127 -12.79 -12.82 7.26
N CYS A 128 -11.64 -12.36 6.79
CA CYS A 128 -11.45 -11.94 5.43
C CYS A 128 -10.04 -12.21 4.91
N THR A 129 -9.93 -12.21 3.59
CA THR A 129 -8.67 -12.32 2.87
C THR A 129 -8.28 -10.94 2.35
N VAL A 130 -7.15 -10.42 2.81
CA VAL A 130 -6.58 -9.15 2.36
C VAL A 130 -5.45 -9.42 1.37
N CYS A 131 -5.59 -8.92 0.14
CA CYS A 131 -4.56 -8.97 -0.89
C CYS A 131 -4.01 -7.57 -1.14
N TYR A 132 -2.74 -7.35 -0.81
CA TYR A 132 -2.00 -6.16 -1.22
C TYR A 132 -1.35 -6.37 -2.60
N PHE A 133 -1.43 -5.37 -3.47
CA PHE A 133 -0.83 -5.36 -4.79
C PHE A 133 0.11 -4.17 -4.93
N ASN A 134 1.21 -4.36 -5.66
CA ASN A 134 2.11 -3.29 -6.05
C ASN A 134 2.77 -3.59 -7.38
N GLN A 135 2.61 -2.69 -8.35
CA GLN A 135 3.42 -2.64 -9.55
C GLN A 135 4.76 -2.00 -9.20
N VAL A 136 5.80 -2.81 -9.26
CA VAL A 136 7.12 -2.50 -8.72
C VAL A 136 7.82 -1.49 -9.62
N THR A 137 8.23 -0.36 -9.06
CA THR A 137 9.03 0.65 -9.76
C THR A 137 10.51 0.47 -9.45
N SER A 138 11.39 1.00 -10.31
CA SER A 138 12.85 0.88 -10.17
C SER A 138 13.37 1.31 -8.79
N GLY A 139 12.72 2.29 -8.15
CA GLY A 139 13.08 2.78 -6.82
C GLY A 139 12.91 1.76 -5.68
N VAL A 140 12.03 0.76 -5.85
CA VAL A 140 11.75 -0.29 -4.87
C VAL A 140 12.25 -1.68 -5.29
N MET A 141 12.83 -1.80 -6.49
CA MET A 141 13.40 -3.05 -7.00
C MET A 141 14.48 -3.67 -6.08
N PRO A 142 15.45 -2.91 -5.52
CA PRO A 142 16.46 -3.50 -4.64
C PRO A 142 15.84 -4.12 -3.38
N TYR A 143 14.79 -3.47 -2.84
CA TYR A 143 14.04 -3.99 -1.70
C TYR A 143 13.35 -5.30 -2.06
N LEU A 144 12.64 -5.36 -3.19
CA LEU A 144 11.97 -6.58 -3.60
C LEU A 144 12.98 -7.70 -3.89
N ALA A 145 14.07 -7.42 -4.60
CA ALA A 145 15.13 -8.38 -4.89
C ALA A 145 15.73 -9.00 -3.62
N ALA A 146 15.92 -8.21 -2.55
CA ALA A 146 16.40 -8.73 -1.28
C ALA A 146 15.40 -9.71 -0.64
N ASN A 147 14.10 -9.45 -0.75
CA ASN A 147 13.07 -10.37 -0.25
C ASN A 147 12.97 -11.64 -1.11
N LEU A 148 13.04 -11.53 -2.44
CA LEU A 148 12.98 -12.68 -3.34
C LEU A 148 14.19 -13.60 -3.23
N THR A 149 15.37 -13.04 -2.95
CA THR A 149 16.60 -13.81 -2.69
C THR A 149 16.65 -14.40 -1.28
N GLY A 150 15.66 -14.11 -0.43
CA GLY A 150 15.61 -14.55 0.97
C GLY A 150 16.62 -13.85 1.89
N SER A 151 17.34 -12.83 1.38
CA SER A 151 18.27 -12.02 2.17
C SER A 151 17.57 -10.99 3.06
N SER A 152 16.26 -10.79 2.87
CA SER A 152 15.38 -9.98 3.71
C SER A 152 14.03 -10.68 3.91
N LYS A 153 13.40 -10.46 5.07
CA LYS A 153 12.02 -10.88 5.37
C LYS A 153 11.06 -9.70 5.50
N SER A 154 11.50 -8.51 5.11
CA SER A 154 10.75 -7.27 5.34
C SER A 154 9.32 -7.27 4.79
N ILE A 155 9.03 -7.96 3.68
CA ILE A 155 7.65 -8.06 3.15
C ILE A 155 6.79 -8.93 4.07
N GLU A 156 7.34 -10.05 4.56
CA GLU A 156 6.65 -10.94 5.50
C GLU A 156 6.42 -10.25 6.84
N ASP A 157 7.43 -9.54 7.35
CA ASP A 157 7.35 -8.78 8.60
C ASP A 157 6.26 -7.70 8.50
N THR A 158 6.24 -6.92 7.41
CA THR A 158 5.20 -5.90 7.20
C THR A 158 3.81 -6.52 7.06
N ALA A 159 3.69 -7.67 6.41
CA ALA A 159 2.42 -8.40 6.34
C ALA A 159 1.96 -8.87 7.73
N LEU A 160 2.88 -9.34 8.58
CA LEU A 160 2.58 -9.75 9.94
C LEU A 160 2.13 -8.58 10.82
N GLU A 161 2.80 -7.42 10.73
CA GLU A 161 2.36 -6.21 11.45
C GLU A 161 1.00 -5.71 10.95
N CYS A 162 0.71 -5.82 9.65
CA CYS A 162 -0.62 -5.54 9.12
C CYS A 162 -1.69 -6.46 9.73
N ILE A 163 -1.41 -7.77 9.85
CA ILE A 163 -2.33 -8.72 10.48
C ILE A 163 -2.57 -8.32 11.94
N LYS A 164 -1.51 -8.03 12.70
CA LYS A 164 -1.61 -7.59 14.11
C LYS A 164 -2.35 -6.27 14.30
N PHE A 165 -2.27 -5.35 13.35
CA PHE A 165 -3.01 -4.09 13.39
C PHE A 165 -4.51 -4.30 13.16
N LEU A 166 -4.87 -5.30 12.36
CA LEU A 166 -6.26 -5.59 12.01
C LEU A 166 -6.96 -6.45 13.08
N GLU A 167 -6.24 -7.34 13.77
CA GLU A 167 -6.77 -8.24 14.82
C GLU A 167 -6.69 -7.64 16.24
#